data_AF-A0A531K4J9-F1
#
_entry.id   AF-A0A531K4J9-F1
#
_cell.length_a   1.000
_cell.length_b   1.000
_cell.length_c   1.000
_cell.angle_alpha   90.00
_cell.angle_beta   90.00
_cell.angle_gamma   90.00
#
_symmetry.space_group_name_H-M   'P 1'
#
loop_
_entity.id
_entity.type
_entity.pdbx_description
1 polymer ?
#
loop_
_entity_poly.entity_id
_entity_poly.type
_entity_poly.pdbx_seq_one_letter_code
_entity_poly.pdbx_strand_id
1 'polypeptide(L)' 'AGYLAEIGPKLRAFFLERGLLVRPLGNVLYLLPPYCITGDELDGLYDAIEEAGERFGSRP' A
#
# COMPACT_ATOMS: atom_id res chain seq x y z
N ALA A 1 0.04 1.37 19.05
CA ALA A 1 1.46 1.03 18.81
C ALA A 1 1.57 0.49 17.38
N GLY A 2 2.01 1.32 16.42
CA GLY A 2 1.92 1.02 14.99
C GLY A 2 2.95 0.02 14.48
N TYR A 3 4.17 -0.01 15.02
CA TYR A 3 5.29 -0.77 14.44
C TYR A 3 5.13 -2.30 14.43
N LEU A 4 4.38 -2.85 15.40
CA LEU A 4 4.08 -4.29 15.50
C LEU A 4 2.68 -4.63 14.96
N ALA A 5 2.08 -3.75 14.17
CA ALA A 5 0.77 -4.05 13.60
C ALA A 5 0.89 -5.26 12.64
N GLU A 6 0.22 -6.35 12.98
CA GLU A 6 0.06 -7.59 12.20
C GLU A 6 -0.44 -7.37 10.76
N ILE A 7 -0.85 -6.14 10.44
CA ILE A 7 -1.34 -5.74 9.12
C ILE A 7 -0.21 -5.55 8.10
N GLY A 8 1.02 -5.26 8.52
CA GLY A 8 2.15 -5.02 7.63
C GLY A 8 2.39 -6.17 6.63
N PRO A 9 2.50 -7.44 7.09
CA PRO A 9 2.63 -8.59 6.20
C PRO A 9 1.44 -8.78 5.23
N LYS A 10 0.21 -8.52 5.69
CA LYS A 10 -1.00 -8.62 4.86
C LYS A 10 -1.02 -7.59 3.74
N LEU A 11 -0.70 -6.33 4.07
CA LEU A 11 -0.55 -5.26 3.08
C LEU A 11 0.58 -5.58 2.10
N ARG A 12 1.75 -6.01 2.60
CA ARG A 12 2.87 -6.38 1.74
C ARG A 12 2.48 -7.46 0.72
N ALA A 13 1.76 -8.50 1.14
CA ALA A 13 1.29 -9.54 0.23
C ALA A 13 0.30 -8.99 -0.81
N PHE A 14 -0.70 -8.22 -0.37
CA PHE A 14 -1.70 -7.59 -1.23
C PHE A 14 -1.11 -6.74 -2.35
N PHE A 15 -0.12 -5.90 -2.03
CA PHE A 15 0.54 -5.04 -3.01
C PHE A 15 1.48 -5.83 -3.92
N LEU A 16 2.20 -6.82 -3.38
CA LEU A 16 3.09 -7.66 -4.18
C LEU A 16 2.34 -8.47 -5.25
N GLU A 17 1.13 -8.96 -4.95
CA GLU A 17 0.24 -9.61 -5.92
C GLU A 17 -0.15 -8.70 -7.10
N ARG A 18 -0.13 -7.37 -6.89
CA ARG A 18 -0.39 -6.35 -7.92
C ARG A 18 0.89 -5.85 -8.60
N GLY A 19 2.04 -6.46 -8.31
CA GLY A 19 3.33 -6.01 -8.83
C GLY A 19 3.88 -4.75 -8.16
N LEU A 20 3.26 -4.30 -7.06
CA LEU A 20 3.63 -3.09 -6.34
C LEU A 20 4.56 -3.44 -5.15
N LEU A 21 5.82 -3.03 -5.25
CA LEU A 21 6.79 -3.24 -4.19
C LEU A 21 6.69 -2.13 -3.14
N VAL A 22 5.80 -2.30 -2.17
CA VAL A 22 5.67 -1.40 -1.03
C VAL A 22 6.24 -2.02 0.24
N ARG A 23 6.74 -1.17 1.15
CA ARG A 23 7.25 -1.59 2.45
C ARG A 23 6.43 -0.91 3.56
N PRO A 24 5.36 -1.55 4.04
CA PRO A 24 4.55 -0.99 5.10
C PRO A 24 5.35 -0.91 6.41
N LEU A 25 5.15 0.16 7.16
CA LEU A 25 5.69 0.36 8.51
C LEU A 25 4.52 0.43 9.47
N GLY A 26 4.02 -0.74 9.86
CA GLY A 26 2.84 -0.83 10.70
C GLY A 26 1.57 -0.40 9.97
N ASN A 27 0.93 0.64 10.47
CA ASN A 27 -0.25 1.28 9.85
C ASN A 27 0.11 2.41 8.88
N VAL A 28 1.39 2.62 8.57
CA VAL A 28 1.86 3.64 7.63
C VAL A 28 2.33 2.97 6.34
N LEU A 29 1.85 3.48 5.21
CA LEU A 29 2.33 3.14 3.88
C LEU A 29 3.12 4.31 3.32
N TYR A 30 4.28 4.05 2.73
CA TYR A 30 5.05 5.05 2.00
C TYR A 30 5.29 4.60 0.57
N LEU A 31 5.35 5.57 -0.34
CA LEU A 31 5.57 5.37 -1.76
C LEU A 31 6.87 6.06 -2.17
N LEU A 32 7.70 5.33 -2.91
CA LEU A 32 8.93 5.82 -3.53
C LEU A 32 8.93 5.36 -5.00
N PRO A 33 8.05 5.92 -5.84
CA PRO A 33 8.04 5.59 -7.25
C PRO A 33 9.31 6.12 -7.93
N PRO A 34 9.74 5.51 -9.05
CA PRO A 34 10.84 6.05 -9.84
C PRO A 34 10.46 7.42 -10.43
N TYR A 35 11.44 8.29 -10.65
CA TYR A 35 11.19 9.63 -11.19
C TYR A 35 10.59 9.64 -12.61
N CYS A 36 10.71 8.52 -13.34
CA CYS A 36 10.15 8.35 -14.67
C CYS A 36 8.73 7.76 -14.68
N ILE A 37 8.09 7.60 -13.52
CA ILE A 37 6.70 7.10 -13.44
C ILE A 37 5.75 8.01 -14.24
N THR A 38 4.79 7.40 -14.93
CA THR A 38 3.72 8.10 -15.65
C THR A 38 2.54 8.43 -14.73
N GLY A 39 1.65 9.33 -15.18
CA GLY A 39 0.41 9.63 -14.47
C GLY A 39 -0.45 8.39 -14.27
N ASP A 40 -0.69 7.64 -15.34
CA ASP A 40 -1.53 6.43 -15.30
C ASP A 40 -0.98 5.33 -14.36
N GLU A 41 0.35 5.15 -14.32
CA GLU A 41 0.98 4.22 -13.38
C GLU A 41 0.85 4.69 -11.92
N LEU A 42 0.91 6.01 -11.70
CA LEU A 42 0.73 6.60 -10.39
C LEU A 42 -0.74 6.50 -9.93
N ASP A 43 -1.69 6.69 -10.84
CA ASP A 43 -3.13 6.53 -10.57
C ASP A 43 -3.42 5.08 -10.16
N GLY A 44 -2.91 4.09 -10.90
CA GLY A 44 -3.05 2.68 -10.53
C GLY A 44 -2.44 2.32 -9.18
N LEU A 45 -1.37 3.01 -8.76
CA LEU A 45 -0.79 2.87 -7.42
C LEU A 45 -1.74 3.43 -6.35
N TYR A 46 -2.38 4.58 -6.59
CA TYR A 46 -3.35 5.15 -5.67
C TYR A 46 -4.64 4.32 -5.57
N ASP A 47 -5.13 3.77 -6.69
CA ASP A 47 -6.28 2.87 -6.70
C ASP A 47 -6.03 1.64 -5.80
N ALA A 48 -4.82 1.06 -5.88
CA ALA A 48 -4.44 -0.05 -5.02
C ALA A 48 -4.40 0.34 -3.53
N ILE A 49 -4.04 1.60 -3.21
CA ILE A 49 -4.06 2.10 -1.83
C ILE A 49 -5.49 2.25 -1.33
N GLU A 50 -6.39 2.79 -2.15
CA GLU A 50 -7.79 2.93 -1.80
C GLU A 50 -8.43 1.56 -1.54
N GLU A 51 -8.20 0.58 -2.43
CA GLU A 51 -8.67 -0.80 -2.25
C GLU A 51 -8.10 -1.43 -0.96
N ALA A 52 -6.82 -1.19 -0.64
CA ALA A 52 -6.24 -1.64 0.62
C ALA A 52 -6.92 -0.98 1.83
N GLY A 53 -7.25 0.31 1.74
CA GLY A 53 -7.99 1.05 2.76
C GLY A 53 -9.39 0.49 2.98
N GLU A 54 -10.12 0.15 1.92
CA GLU A 54 -11.45 -0.47 2.02
C GLU A 54 -11.39 -1.88 2.63
N ARG A 55 -10.38 -2.66 2.25
CA ARG A 55 -10.26 -4.07 2.65
C ARG A 55 -9.71 -4.26 4.05
N PHE A 56 -8.77 -3.41 4.45
CA PHE A 56 -8.00 -3.56 5.70
C PHE A 56 -8.21 -2.42 6.69
N GLY A 57 -8.79 -1.31 6.25
CA GLY A 57 -9.17 -0.20 7.12
C GLY A 57 -10.28 -0.63 8.06
N SER A 58 -10.18 -0.16 9.30
CA SER A 58 -11.30 -0.24 10.23
C SER A 58 -12.24 0.91 9.88
N ARG A 59 -13.48 0.59 9.49
CA ARG A 59 -14.54 1.61 9.41
C ARG A 59 -14.71 2.20 10.84
N PRO A 60 -14.92 3.53 10.98
CA PRO A 60 -15.34 4.07 12.26
C PRO A 60 -16.66 3.43 12.72
#